data_AF-A0A8S2ZEV3-F1
#
_entry.id   AF-A0A8S2ZEV3-F1
#
_cell.length_a   1.000
_cell.length_b   1.000
_cell.length_c   1.000
_cell.angle_alpha   90.00
_cell.angle_beta   90.00
_cell.angle_gamma   90.00
#
_symmetry.space_group_name_H-M   'P 1'
#
loop_
_entity.id
_entity.type
_entity.pdbx_description
1 polymer ?
#
loop_
_entity_poly.entity_id
_entity_poly.type
_entity_poly.pdbx_seq_one_letter_code
_entity_poly.pdbx_strand_id
1 'polypeptide(L)'
;EKDGKLIHSTDRNDRFGENLYAITRKTPITNLAAEKVVRTWYDEIQFYDYNKPVYNASTGHFTQIVWRESKILGVGYASARKGAKMFVVAQYGPAGNHRFKFSTNVLKPEC
;
A
#
# COMPACT_ATOMS: atom_id res chain seq x y z
N GLU A 1 -25.66 -0.04 4.14
CA GLU A 1 -24.77 -1.17 3.75
C GLU A 1 -23.42 -0.62 3.32
N LYS A 2 -22.31 -1.36 3.52
CA LYS A 2 -21.00 -0.98 2.97
C LYS A 2 -20.85 -1.66 1.62
N ASP A 3 -20.81 -0.91 0.51
CA ASP A 3 -20.76 -1.38 -0.89
C ASP A 3 -19.53 -2.23 -1.25
N GLY A 4 -18.70 -2.61 -0.27
CA GLY A 4 -17.51 -3.44 -0.48
C GLY A 4 -16.43 -2.76 -1.32
N LYS A 5 -16.53 -1.44 -1.53
CA LYS A 5 -15.49 -0.59 -2.10
C LYS A 5 -14.47 -0.25 -1.01
N LEU A 6 -13.19 -0.27 -1.39
CA LEU A 6 -12.13 0.29 -0.57
C LEU A 6 -12.04 1.79 -0.88
N ILE A 7 -12.19 2.60 0.16
CA ILE A 7 -12.10 4.05 0.09
C ILE A 7 -11.02 4.46 1.08
N HIS A 8 -10.11 5.31 0.62
CA HIS A 8 -9.09 5.88 1.48
C HIS A 8 -9.72 6.65 2.65
N SER A 9 -9.21 6.47 3.87
CA SER A 9 -9.69 7.23 5.04
C SER A 9 -9.75 8.73 4.74
N THR A 10 -10.86 9.38 5.08
CA THR A 10 -11.05 10.84 4.95
C THR A 10 -10.62 11.58 6.21
N ASP A 11 -10.36 10.89 7.32
CA ASP A 11 -9.94 11.46 8.60
C ASP A 11 -8.42 11.74 8.62
N ARG A 12 -7.90 12.15 7.46
CA ARG A 12 -6.48 12.41 7.23
C ARG A 12 -6.23 13.89 7.39
N ASN A 13 -5.71 14.26 8.54
CA ASN A 13 -4.90 15.46 8.65
C ASN A 13 -3.53 15.27 7.93
N ASP A 14 -3.51 14.53 6.80
CA ASP A 14 -2.34 14.04 6.05
C ASP A 14 -1.24 13.35 6.89
N ARG A 15 -1.59 12.90 8.11
CA ARG A 15 -0.62 12.33 9.06
C ARG A 15 -0.14 10.93 8.67
N PHE A 16 -0.99 10.15 8.00
CA PHE A 16 -0.71 8.76 7.65
C PHE A 16 -0.91 8.49 6.16
N GLY A 17 0.07 7.81 5.58
CA GLY A 17 -0.02 7.19 4.26
C GLY A 17 -0.84 5.91 4.34
N GLU A 18 -1.34 5.41 3.21
CA GLU A 18 -2.18 4.21 3.20
C GLU A 18 -2.02 3.39 1.92
N ASN A 19 -1.83 2.08 2.09
CA ASN A 19 -1.93 1.10 1.02
C ASN A 19 -3.15 0.20 1.25
N LEU A 20 -3.87 -0.09 0.16
CA LEU A 20 -5.12 -0.84 0.18
C LEU A 20 -5.00 -2.06 -0.72
N TYR A 21 -5.50 -3.20 -0.24
CA TYR A 21 -5.56 -4.44 -1.02
C TYR A 21 -6.90 -5.13 -0.80
N ALA A 22 -7.55 -5.52 -1.89
CA ALA A 22 -8.74 -6.34 -1.87
C ALA A 22 -8.61 -7.50 -2.85
N ILE A 23 -9.02 -8.69 -2.41
CA ILE A 23 -9.15 -9.86 -3.27
C ILE A 23 -10.48 -10.54 -3.00
N THR A 24 -11.12 -11.01 -4.08
CA THR A 24 -12.31 -11.86 -4.01
C THR A 24 -12.04 -13.14 -4.78
N ARG A 25 -12.39 -14.29 -4.21
CA ARG A 25 -12.26 -15.62 -4.81
C ARG A 25 -13.58 -16.37 -4.73
N LYS A 26 -13.71 -17.42 -5.55
CA LYS A 26 -14.89 -18.33 -5.49
C LYS A 26 -14.86 -19.21 -4.24
N THR A 27 -13.68 -19.54 -3.74
CA THR A 27 -13.47 -20.34 -2.53
C THR A 27 -12.95 -19.48 -1.38
N PRO A 28 -13.19 -19.87 -0.12
CA PRO A 28 -12.62 -19.18 1.04
C PRO A 28 -11.09 -19.09 0.95
N ILE A 29 -10.57 -17.91 1.26
CA ILE A 29 -9.13 -17.69 1.42
C ILE A 29 -8.78 -18.17 2.82
N THR A 30 -8.24 -19.38 2.90
CA THR A 30 -7.83 -20.00 4.17
C THR A 30 -6.43 -19.58 4.61
N ASN A 31 -5.60 -19.12 3.66
CA ASN A 31 -4.27 -18.59 3.94
C ASN A 31 -3.91 -17.48 2.94
N LEU A 32 -4.03 -16.22 3.36
CA LEU A 32 -3.43 -15.09 2.65
C LEU A 32 -2.10 -14.78 3.33
N ALA A 33 -1.00 -15.11 2.67
CA ALA A 33 0.32 -14.71 3.15
C ALA A 33 0.42 -13.18 3.08
N ALA A 34 0.70 -12.52 4.22
CA ALA A 34 0.99 -11.09 4.26
C ALA A 34 2.08 -10.71 3.24
N GLU A 35 3.06 -11.59 3.05
CA GLU A 35 4.09 -11.51 2.01
C GLU A 35 3.50 -11.28 0.62
N LYS A 36 2.43 -11.99 0.24
CA LYS A 36 1.83 -11.84 -1.10
C LYS A 36 1.24 -10.44 -1.30
N VAL A 37 0.64 -9.88 -0.25
CA VAL A 37 0.05 -8.54 -0.30
C VAL A 37 1.16 -7.50 -0.44
N VAL A 38 2.18 -7.58 0.42
CA VAL A 38 3.32 -6.67 0.38
C VAL A 38 4.07 -6.79 -0.95
N ARG A 39 4.26 -8.00 -1.46
CA ARG A 39 4.87 -8.24 -2.77
C ARG A 39 4.07 -7.63 -3.92
N THR A 40 2.74 -7.74 -3.89
CA THR A 40 1.88 -7.13 -4.92
C THR A 40 2.08 -5.60 -4.97
N TRP A 41 2.17 -4.95 -3.81
CA TRP A 41 2.46 -3.52 -3.73
C TRP A 41 3.91 -3.19 -4.12
N TYR A 42 4.88 -4.02 -3.73
CA TYR A 42 6.29 -3.79 -4.01
C TYR A 42 6.66 -4.01 -5.48
N ASP A 43 6.01 -4.97 -6.16
CA ASP A 43 6.26 -5.29 -7.57
C ASP A 43 5.98 -4.09 -8.50
N GLU A 44 5.31 -3.03 -8.03
CA GLU A 44 5.21 -1.75 -8.73
C GLU A 44 6.57 -1.06 -8.95
N ILE A 45 7.62 -1.47 -8.25
CA ILE A 45 9.02 -1.04 -8.48
C ILE A 45 9.41 -1.14 -9.96
N GLN A 46 8.89 -2.14 -10.67
CA GLN A 46 9.17 -2.35 -12.10
C GLN A 46 8.70 -1.18 -12.99
N PHE A 47 7.78 -0.35 -12.50
CA PHE A 47 7.24 0.81 -13.20
C PHE A 47 7.82 2.14 -12.69
N TYR A 48 8.70 2.11 -11.68
CA TYR A 48 9.26 3.31 -11.07
C TYR A 48 10.51 3.82 -11.80
N ASP A 49 10.44 5.03 -12.35
CA ASP A 49 11.58 5.71 -12.97
C ASP A 49 12.35 6.54 -11.94
N TYR A 50 13.45 5.99 -11.44
CA TYR A 50 14.33 6.68 -10.50
C TYR A 50 15.00 7.95 -11.07
N ASN A 51 15.06 8.10 -12.40
CA ASN A 51 15.58 9.32 -13.03
C ASN A 51 14.51 10.42 -13.13
N LYS A 52 13.23 10.07 -12.92
CA LYS A 52 12.09 10.99 -12.83
C LYS A 52 11.28 10.70 -11.56
N PRO A 53 11.84 10.99 -10.37
CA PRO A 53 11.24 10.61 -9.10
C PRO A 53 10.05 11.51 -8.77
N VAL A 54 8.89 11.17 -9.33
CA VAL A 54 7.61 11.85 -9.13
C VAL A 54 6.53 10.85 -8.76
N TYR A 55 5.41 11.34 -8.22
CA TYR A 55 4.25 10.49 -7.96
C TYR A 55 3.68 9.93 -9.27
N ASN A 56 3.40 8.62 -9.26
CA ASN A 56 2.63 7.93 -10.27
C ASN A 56 1.64 6.99 -9.57
N ALA A 57 0.38 6.96 -10.03
CA ALA A 57 -0.64 6.08 -9.48
C ALA A 57 -0.28 4.59 -9.61
N SER A 58 0.53 4.22 -10.60
CA SER A 58 1.02 2.85 -10.81
C SER A 58 2.19 2.47 -9.91
N THR A 59 2.77 3.41 -9.14
CA THR A 59 3.91 3.16 -8.25
C THR A 59 3.67 3.59 -6.82
N GLY A 60 2.46 4.10 -6.52
CA GLY A 60 2.16 4.75 -5.25
C GLY A 60 2.26 3.81 -4.06
N HIS A 61 1.91 2.52 -4.23
CA HIS A 61 2.00 1.57 -3.14
C HIS A 61 3.46 1.21 -2.87
N PHE A 62 4.25 0.96 -3.92
CA PHE A 62 5.68 0.71 -3.80
C PHE A 62 6.38 1.88 -3.10
N THR A 63 6.18 3.11 -3.58
CA THR A 63 6.87 4.29 -3.03
C THR A 63 6.51 4.54 -1.58
N GLN A 64 5.29 4.18 -1.14
CA GLN A 64 4.90 4.23 0.27
C GLN A 64 5.59 3.15 1.12
N ILE A 65 5.81 1.94 0.59
CA ILE A 65 6.51 0.86 1.31
C ILE A 65 7.94 1.25 1.63
N VAL A 66 8.65 1.81 0.65
CA VAL A 66 10.09 2.13 0.78
C VAL A 66 10.34 3.56 1.26
N TRP A 67 9.30 4.29 1.66
CA TRP A 67 9.39 5.70 2.01
C TRP A 67 10.27 5.92 3.26
N ARG A 68 11.49 6.45 3.06
CA ARG A 68 12.51 6.60 4.12
C ARG A 68 12.02 7.32 5.39
N GLU A 69 11.21 8.37 5.23
CA GLU A 69 10.71 9.17 6.36
C GLU A 69 9.61 8.47 7.15
N SER A 70 8.91 7.46 6.60
CA SER A 70 7.89 6.70 7.33
C SER A 70 8.56 5.79 8.37
N LYS A 71 8.15 5.88 9.64
CA LYS A 71 8.80 5.21 10.79
C LYS A 71 7.93 4.19 11.50
N ILE A 72 6.61 4.33 11.40
CA ILE A 72 5.66 3.42 12.03
C ILE A 72 4.71 2.86 10.97
N LEU A 73 4.37 1.58 11.15
CA LEU A 73 3.49 0.82 10.28
C LEU A 73 2.41 0.15 11.13
N GLY A 74 1.15 0.37 10.77
CA GLY A 74 0.01 -0.38 11.29
C GLY A 74 -0.65 -1.16 10.16
N VAL A 75 -0.97 -2.44 10.37
CA VAL A 75 -1.64 -3.28 9.36
C VAL A 75 -2.89 -3.91 9.96
N GLY A 76 -4.01 -3.76 9.27
CA GLY A 76 -5.28 -4.39 9.59
C GLY A 76 -5.78 -5.24 8.43
N TYR A 77 -6.43 -6.35 8.74
CA TYR A 77 -7.10 -7.16 7.72
C TYR A 77 -8.51 -7.54 8.17
N ALA A 78 -9.40 -7.75 7.20
CA ALA A 78 -10.77 -8.19 7.43
C ALA A 78 -11.18 -9.21 6.38
N SER A 79 -12.02 -10.16 6.79
CA SER A 79 -12.64 -11.14 5.89
C SER A 79 -14.14 -10.91 5.80
N ALA A 80 -14.71 -11.18 4.63
CA ALA A 80 -16.14 -11.13 4.38
C ALA A 80 -16.57 -12.31 3.50
N ARG A 81 -17.88 -12.53 3.36
CA ARG A 81 -18.47 -13.60 2.53
C ARG A 81 -17.90 -14.98 2.87
N LYS A 82 -17.89 -15.34 4.15
CA LYS A 82 -17.33 -16.62 4.66
C LYS A 82 -15.89 -16.87 4.19
N GLY A 83 -15.06 -15.81 4.18
CA GLY A 83 -13.65 -15.86 3.78
C GLY A 83 -13.41 -15.73 2.27
N ALA A 84 -14.44 -15.63 1.44
CA ALA A 84 -14.29 -15.48 -0.02
C ALA A 84 -13.80 -14.08 -0.43
N LYS A 85 -13.92 -13.08 0.44
CA LYS A 85 -13.42 -11.71 0.22
C LYS A 85 -12.51 -11.30 1.36
N MET A 86 -11.33 -10.79 1.03
CA MET A 86 -10.35 -10.30 2.00
C MET A 86 -9.97 -8.86 1.68
N PHE A 87 -9.75 -8.09 2.73
CA PHE A 87 -9.28 -6.71 2.69
C PHE A 87 -8.06 -6.58 3.57
N VAL A 88 -7.04 -5.86 3.11
CA VAL A 88 -5.86 -5.49 3.89
C VAL A 88 -5.64 -3.99 3.74
N VAL A 89 -5.37 -3.34 4.86
CA VAL A 89 -5.04 -1.91 4.95
C VAL A 89 -3.73 -1.80 5.69
N ALA A 90 -2.78 -1.07 5.10
CA ALA A 90 -1.54 -0.68 5.76
C ALA A 90 -1.52 0.84 5.92
N GLN A 91 -1.22 1.35 7.11
CA GLN A 91 -1.07 2.76 7.41
C GLN A 91 0.37 3.08 7.84
N TYR A 92 0.90 4.18 7.32
CA TYR A 92 2.31 4.55 7.43
C TYR A 92 2.44 5.93 8.07
N GLY A 93 3.22 6.07 9.14
CA GLY A 93 3.42 7.34 9.83
C GLY A 93 4.90 7.72 9.93
N PRO A 94 5.31 8.96 9.60
CA PRO A 94 4.58 9.95 8.81
C PRO A 94 4.17 9.43 7.42
N ALA A 95 3.20 10.11 6.80
CA ALA A 95 2.75 9.80 5.46
C ALA A 95 3.88 9.88 4.43
N GLY A 96 3.83 8.99 3.44
CA GLY A 96 4.72 9.01 2.28
C GLY A 96 4.13 9.76 1.10
N ASN A 97 4.77 9.62 -0.05
CA ASN A 97 4.30 10.13 -1.34
C ASN A 97 4.08 11.65 -1.41
N HIS A 98 4.79 12.43 -0.60
CA HIS A 98 4.80 13.88 -0.71
C HIS A 98 5.50 14.31 -2.01
N ARG A 99 4.78 15.07 -2.85
CA ARG A 99 5.16 15.44 -4.24
C ARG A 99 6.62 15.86 -4.42
N PHE A 100 7.21 16.60 -3.48
CA PHE A 100 8.55 17.18 -3.61
C PHE A 100 9.64 16.41 -2.85
N LYS A 101 9.34 15.20 -2.37
CA LYS A 101 10.23 14.43 -1.47
C LYS A 101 10.65 13.05 -2.00
N PHE A 102 10.27 12.69 -3.23
CA PHE A 102 10.52 11.35 -3.77
C PHE A 102 12.01 11.03 -3.90
N SER A 103 12.83 11.93 -4.44
CA SER A 103 14.27 11.68 -4.66
C SER A 103 15.05 11.42 -3.37
N THR A 104 14.58 11.92 -2.23
CA THR A 104 15.21 11.71 -0.93
C THR A 104 14.60 10.55 -0.14
N ASN A 105 13.44 10.04 -0.55
CA ASN A 105 12.68 9.03 0.19
C ASN A 105 12.56 7.68 -0.54
N VAL A 106 12.69 7.63 -1.85
CA VAL A 106 12.62 6.41 -2.67
C VAL A 106 13.98 6.18 -3.29
N LEU A 107 14.81 5.41 -2.61
CA LEU A 107 16.19 5.15 -3.00
C LEU A 107 16.27 3.94 -3.94
N LYS A 108 17.27 3.94 -4.83
CA LYS A 108 17.59 2.75 -5.63
C LYS A 108 18.01 1.61 -4.69
N PRO A 109 17.56 0.37 -4.94
CA PRO A 109 18.07 -0.79 -4.20
C PRO A 109 19.59 -0.88 -4.37
N GLU A 110 20.29 -1.22 -3.30
CA GLU A 110 21.70 -1.57 -3.38
C GLU A 110 21.83 -2.89 -4.16
N CYS A 111 22.81 -2.95 -5.07
CA CYS A 111 23.14 -4.14 -5.85
C CYS A 111 23.95 -5.14 -5.02
#